data_AF-A0A8K0PEB0-F1
#
_entry.id   AF-A0A8K0PEB0-F1
#
_cell.length_a   1.000
_cell.length_b   1.000
_cell.length_c   1.000
_cell.angle_alpha   90.00
_cell.angle_beta   90.00
_cell.angle_gamma   90.00
#
_symmetry.space_group_name_H-M   'P 1'
#
loop_
_entity.id
_entity.type
_entity.pdbx_description
1 polymer ?
#
loop_
_entity_poly.entity_id
_entity_poly.type
_entity_poly.pdbx_seq_one_letter_code
_entity_poly.pdbx_strand_id
1 'polypeptide(L)'
;MKYLIYLVDVDTLYIAALRIYDFDLVMMIAAKSAKDPKEYVPFINGLRKLEINYQHYKVDMHLKSYASALQNIAKCGEEYFEECLNLIKTHNLYANALKLFPRGGEFHKQICDAYADHLLENHCYEEAAIMQKISHNFEKAINSFQKAGNWRQTLMLAKDLNY
;
A
#
# COMPACT_ATOMS: atom_id res chain seq x y z
N MET A 1 18.71 -23.94 21.09
CA MET A 1 18.42 -22.49 20.99
C MET A 1 18.42 -21.81 22.38
N LYS A 2 19.56 -21.73 23.07
CA LYS A 2 19.69 -20.94 24.33
C LYS A 2 20.72 -19.80 24.23
N TYR A 3 21.59 -19.79 23.23
CA TYR A 3 22.73 -18.87 23.15
C TYR A 3 22.51 -17.62 22.29
N LEU A 4 21.60 -17.66 21.31
CA LEU A 4 21.33 -16.52 20.41
C LEU A 4 20.63 -15.35 21.12
N ILE A 5 19.82 -15.66 22.14
CA ILE A 5 19.07 -14.68 22.95
C ILE A 5 20.01 -13.83 23.83
N TYR A 6 21.25 -14.28 24.08
CA TYR A 6 22.21 -13.55 24.91
C TYR A 6 23.09 -12.58 24.13
N LEU A 7 23.08 -12.67 22.79
CA LEU A 7 23.94 -11.88 21.90
C LEU A 7 23.16 -10.89 21.04
N VAL A 8 21.84 -11.11 20.90
CA VAL A 8 20.97 -10.29 20.06
C VAL A 8 19.84 -9.75 20.93
N ASP A 9 19.57 -8.47 20.74
CA ASP A 9 18.48 -7.76 21.37
C ASP A 9 17.13 -8.50 21.16
N VAL A 10 16.39 -8.68 22.25
CA VAL A 10 15.16 -9.48 22.27
C VAL A 10 14.06 -8.81 21.44
N ASP A 11 14.04 -7.49 21.38
CA ASP A 11 13.11 -6.74 20.53
C ASP A 11 13.41 -6.97 19.04
N THR A 12 14.69 -7.05 18.66
CA THR A 12 15.11 -7.40 17.30
C THR A 12 14.66 -8.81 16.90
N LEU A 13 14.81 -9.80 17.80
CA LEU A 13 14.32 -11.17 17.57
C LEU A 13 12.79 -11.22 17.47
N TYR A 14 12.08 -10.43 18.28
CA TYR A 14 10.63 -10.33 18.26
C TYR A 14 10.12 -9.76 16.93
N ILE A 15 10.73 -8.68 16.45
CA ILE A 15 10.42 -8.08 15.13
C ILE A 15 10.70 -9.07 14.00
N ALA A 16 11.83 -9.79 14.06
CA ALA A 16 12.18 -10.79 13.07
C ALA A 16 11.17 -11.93 13.01
N ALA A 17 10.71 -12.43 14.18
CA ALA A 17 9.68 -13.46 14.26
C ALA A 17 8.34 -13.00 13.70
N LEU A 18 7.94 -11.74 13.95
CA LEU A 18 6.75 -11.16 13.35
C LEU A 18 6.86 -11.07 11.82
N ARG A 19 8.03 -10.70 11.28
CA ARG A 19 8.25 -10.58 9.82
C ARG A 19 8.13 -11.90 9.06
N ILE A 20 8.39 -13.03 9.72
CA ILE A 20 8.22 -14.36 9.11
C ILE A 20 6.84 -14.96 9.41
N TYR A 21 5.96 -14.21 10.07
CA TYR A 21 4.60 -14.60 10.42
C TYR A 21 4.53 -15.86 11.32
N ASP A 22 5.59 -16.18 12.06
CA ASP A 22 5.65 -17.32 12.99
C ASP A 22 5.19 -16.89 14.39
N PHE A 23 3.87 -16.98 14.62
CA PHE A 23 3.28 -16.55 15.88
C PHE A 23 3.68 -17.41 17.09
N ASP A 24 4.08 -18.66 16.90
CA ASP A 24 4.54 -19.51 18.00
C ASP A 24 5.96 -19.09 18.44
N LEU A 25 6.81 -18.76 17.47
CA LEU A 25 8.12 -18.16 17.74
C LEU A 25 7.99 -16.78 18.39
N VAL A 26 7.07 -15.93 17.92
CA VAL A 26 6.77 -14.62 18.52
C VAL A 26 6.37 -14.80 19.99
N MET A 27 5.47 -15.75 20.29
CA MET A 27 5.06 -16.05 21.67
C MET A 27 6.23 -16.53 22.54
N MET A 28 7.09 -17.41 22.02
CA MET A 28 8.26 -17.91 22.74
C MET A 28 9.27 -16.80 23.06
N ILE A 29 9.51 -15.88 22.12
CA ILE A 29 10.43 -14.76 22.31
C ILE A 29 9.82 -13.74 23.27
N ALA A 30 8.53 -13.41 23.10
CA ALA A 30 7.82 -12.49 23.97
C ALA A 30 7.81 -12.94 25.43
N ALA A 31 7.58 -14.24 25.69
CA ALA A 31 7.62 -14.81 27.04
C ALA A 31 9.01 -14.74 27.71
N LYS A 32 10.08 -14.62 26.92
CA LYS A 32 11.46 -14.45 27.41
C LYS A 32 11.89 -12.97 27.44
N SER A 33 11.05 -12.07 26.95
CA SER A 33 11.25 -10.63 26.95
C SER A 33 10.59 -9.99 28.17
N ALA A 34 10.91 -8.72 28.44
CA ALA A 34 10.23 -7.93 29.47
C ALA A 34 8.89 -7.30 28.99
N LYS A 35 8.31 -7.76 27.86
CA LYS A 35 7.03 -7.24 27.35
C LYS A 35 5.85 -7.73 28.19
N ASP A 36 4.82 -6.89 28.35
CA ASP A 36 3.62 -7.22 29.10
C ASP A 36 2.77 -8.28 28.35
N PRO A 37 2.50 -9.46 28.94
CA PRO A 37 1.59 -10.46 28.39
C PRO A 37 0.20 -9.94 28.06
N LYS A 38 -0.29 -8.92 28.78
CA LYS A 38 -1.59 -8.30 28.50
C LYS A 38 -1.61 -7.53 27.18
N GLU A 39 -0.46 -7.13 26.65
CA GLU A 39 -0.37 -6.43 25.38
C GLU A 39 -0.19 -7.40 24.20
N TYR A 40 0.79 -8.31 24.28
CA TYR A 40 1.14 -9.15 23.12
C TYR A 40 0.20 -10.36 22.94
N VAL A 41 -0.37 -10.92 24.01
CA VAL A 41 -1.25 -12.10 23.91
C VAL A 41 -2.56 -11.78 23.19
N PRO A 42 -3.30 -10.69 23.54
CA PRO A 42 -4.50 -10.32 22.79
C PRO A 42 -4.21 -9.94 21.34
N PHE A 43 -3.09 -9.27 21.08
CA PHE A 43 -2.66 -8.92 19.74
C PHE A 43 -2.48 -10.17 18.86
N ILE A 44 -1.69 -11.16 19.33
CA ILE A 44 -1.43 -12.40 18.57
C ILE A 44 -2.70 -13.23 18.42
N ASN A 45 -3.52 -13.34 19.48
CA ASN A 45 -4.79 -14.07 19.41
C ASN A 45 -5.80 -13.38 18.48
N GLY A 46 -5.78 -12.05 18.39
CA GLY A 46 -6.56 -11.30 17.41
C GLY A 46 -6.12 -11.61 15.99
N LEU A 47 -4.81 -11.59 15.73
CA LEU A 47 -4.23 -11.92 14.43
C LEU A 47 -4.58 -13.34 13.98
N ARG A 48 -4.56 -14.34 14.87
CA ARG A 48 -4.89 -15.75 14.54
C ARG A 48 -6.32 -15.97 14.06
N LYS A 49 -7.24 -15.03 14.30
CA LYS A 49 -8.64 -15.13 13.88
C LYS A 49 -8.91 -14.54 12.49
N LEU A 50 -7.93 -13.83 11.93
CA LEU A 50 -8.06 -13.15 10.64
C LEU A 50 -7.74 -14.12 9.50
N GLU A 51 -8.23 -13.81 8.31
CA GLU A 51 -7.78 -14.44 7.07
C GLU A 51 -6.27 -14.22 6.88
N ILE A 52 -5.57 -15.17 6.26
CA ILE A 52 -4.10 -15.24 6.22
C ILE A 52 -3.48 -13.97 5.59
N ASN A 53 -4.00 -13.49 4.47
CA ASN A 53 -3.46 -12.28 3.84
C ASN A 53 -3.75 -11.04 4.69
N TYR A 54 -4.94 -10.94 5.30
CA TYR A 54 -5.29 -9.81 6.16
C TYR A 54 -4.49 -9.81 7.46
N GLN A 55 -4.20 -10.99 7.99
CA GLN A 55 -3.32 -11.21 9.12
C GLN A 55 -1.91 -10.67 8.81
N HIS A 56 -1.32 -11.06 7.68
CA HIS A 56 -0.01 -10.56 7.26
C HIS A 56 0.00 -9.05 7.04
N TYR A 57 -1.07 -8.50 6.45
CA TYR A 57 -1.25 -7.05 6.31
C TYR A 57 -1.22 -6.34 7.67
N LYS A 58 -1.98 -6.81 8.67
CA LYS A 58 -1.98 -6.20 10.02
C LYS A 58 -0.63 -6.30 10.71
N VAL A 59 0.10 -7.41 10.52
CA VAL A 59 1.47 -7.55 11.03
C VAL A 59 2.41 -6.54 10.36
N ASP A 60 2.39 -6.45 9.04
CA ASP A 60 3.25 -5.52 8.30
C ASP A 60 2.93 -4.06 8.62
N MET A 61 1.66 -3.72 8.82
CA MET A 61 1.22 -2.42 9.30
C MET A 61 1.78 -2.10 10.69
N HIS A 62 1.71 -3.05 11.62
CA HIS A 62 2.29 -2.91 12.96
C HIS A 62 3.81 -2.70 12.90
N LEU A 63 4.49 -3.40 11.98
CA LEU A 63 5.92 -3.27 11.75
C LEU A 63 6.32 -2.05 10.89
N LYS A 64 5.34 -1.24 10.45
CA LYS A 64 5.53 -0.10 9.53
C LYS A 64 6.18 -0.49 8.20
N SER A 65 6.04 -1.75 7.79
CA SER A 65 6.51 -2.25 6.49
C SER A 65 5.43 -2.05 5.43
N TYR A 66 5.14 -0.79 5.09
CA TYR A 66 3.97 -0.44 4.28
C TYR A 66 4.00 -1.03 2.85
N ALA A 67 5.19 -1.22 2.27
CA ALA A 67 5.33 -1.86 0.96
C ALA A 67 4.89 -3.33 0.98
N SER A 68 5.25 -4.08 2.03
CA SER A 68 4.80 -5.47 2.23
C SER A 68 3.31 -5.51 2.57
N ALA A 69 2.86 -4.59 3.44
CA ALA A 69 1.46 -4.46 3.81
C ALA A 69 0.57 -4.29 2.56
N LEU A 70 0.99 -3.45 1.61
CA LEU A 70 0.30 -3.23 0.34
C LEU A 70 0.19 -4.52 -0.50
N GLN A 71 1.23 -5.35 -0.54
CA GLN A 71 1.20 -6.62 -1.27
C GLN A 71 0.22 -7.63 -0.66
N ASN A 72 0.07 -7.60 0.67
CA ASN A 72 -0.81 -8.51 1.39
C ASN A 72 -2.27 -8.07 1.27
N ILE A 73 -2.58 -6.78 1.47
CA ILE A 73 -3.96 -6.29 1.34
C ILE A 73 -4.49 -6.38 -0.09
N ALA A 74 -3.64 -6.24 -1.11
CA ALA A 74 -4.03 -6.42 -2.50
C ALA A 74 -4.51 -7.85 -2.82
N LYS A 75 -4.21 -8.84 -1.97
CA LYS A 75 -4.66 -10.23 -2.12
C LYS A 75 -5.92 -10.56 -1.32
N CYS A 76 -6.33 -9.71 -0.38
CA CYS A 76 -7.48 -9.94 0.51
C CYS A 76 -8.84 -9.84 -0.21
N GLY A 77 -8.87 -9.36 -1.46
CA GLY A 77 -10.09 -9.22 -2.25
C GLY A 77 -10.60 -7.79 -2.36
N GLU A 78 -11.72 -7.62 -3.07
CA GLU A 78 -12.28 -6.32 -3.44
C GLU A 78 -12.84 -5.54 -2.24
N GLU A 79 -13.34 -6.25 -1.22
CA GLU A 79 -13.93 -5.66 -0.02
C GLU A 79 -12.92 -4.84 0.80
N TYR A 80 -11.63 -5.13 0.67
CA TYR A 80 -10.54 -4.40 1.33
C TYR A 80 -9.90 -3.32 0.45
N PHE A 81 -10.44 -3.08 -0.75
CA PHE A 81 -9.85 -2.14 -1.69
C PHE A 81 -9.86 -0.70 -1.18
N GLU A 82 -10.91 -0.26 -0.49
CA GLU A 82 -10.94 1.09 0.10
C GLU A 82 -9.85 1.27 1.16
N GLU A 83 -9.63 0.26 2.02
CA GLU A 83 -8.55 0.27 3.02
C GLU A 83 -7.17 0.28 2.32
N CYS A 84 -7.01 -0.48 1.23
CA CYS A 84 -5.82 -0.47 0.38
C CYS A 84 -5.57 0.92 -0.24
N LEU A 85 -6.59 1.55 -0.81
CA LEU A 85 -6.49 2.86 -1.44
C LEU A 85 -6.10 3.95 -0.43
N ASN A 86 -6.66 3.87 0.79
CA ASN A 86 -6.27 4.77 1.88
C ASN A 86 -4.80 4.57 2.27
N LEU A 87 -4.34 3.32 2.39
CA LEU A 87 -2.93 3.03 2.67
C LEU A 87 -2.00 3.64 1.61
N ILE A 88 -2.37 3.51 0.33
CA ILE A 88 -1.60 4.06 -0.79
C ILE A 88 -1.49 5.57 -0.68
N LYS A 89 -2.60 6.26 -0.40
CA LYS A 89 -2.65 7.72 -0.24
C LYS A 89 -1.84 8.19 0.97
N THR A 90 -1.98 7.54 2.12
CA THR A 90 -1.29 7.96 3.36
C THR A 90 0.22 7.79 3.28
N HIS A 91 0.71 6.77 2.57
CA HIS A 91 2.14 6.44 2.51
C HIS A 91 2.77 6.65 1.12
N ASN A 92 2.07 7.31 0.21
CA ASN A 92 2.53 7.60 -1.16
C ASN A 92 3.04 6.37 -1.93
N LEU A 93 2.35 5.23 -1.80
CA LEU A 93 2.78 3.95 -2.37
C LEU A 93 2.29 3.70 -3.80
N TYR A 94 1.91 4.75 -4.52
CA TYR A 94 1.27 4.66 -5.84
C TYR A 94 2.08 3.83 -6.84
N ALA A 95 3.40 4.04 -6.92
CA ALA A 95 4.27 3.29 -7.84
C ALA A 95 4.31 1.78 -7.54
N ASN A 96 4.22 1.40 -6.26
CA ASN A 96 4.15 -0.01 -5.86
C ASN A 96 2.77 -0.58 -6.18
N ALA A 97 1.71 0.18 -5.92
CA ALA A 97 0.34 -0.22 -6.22
C ALA A 97 0.13 -0.47 -7.73
N LEU A 98 0.63 0.41 -8.59
CA LEU A 98 0.51 0.27 -10.05
C LEU A 98 1.22 -0.97 -10.61
N LYS A 99 2.20 -1.54 -9.89
CA LYS A 99 2.86 -2.80 -10.26
C LYS A 99 2.04 -4.02 -9.83
N LEU A 100 1.24 -3.89 -8.78
CA LEU A 100 0.45 -4.98 -8.21
C LEU A 100 -0.89 -5.16 -8.93
N PHE A 101 -1.55 -4.06 -9.28
CA PHE A 101 -2.84 -4.11 -9.95
C PHE A 101 -2.69 -4.18 -11.48
N PRO A 102 -3.37 -5.14 -12.16
CA PRO A 102 -3.25 -5.31 -13.59
C PRO A 102 -3.77 -4.09 -14.35
N ARG A 103 -3.06 -3.71 -15.43
CA ARG A 103 -3.44 -2.57 -16.27
C ARG A 103 -4.82 -2.79 -16.89
N GLY A 104 -5.65 -1.75 -16.87
CA GLY A 104 -7.00 -1.76 -17.43
C GLY A 104 -8.10 -2.26 -16.49
N GLY A 105 -7.74 -2.83 -15.32
CA GLY A 105 -8.71 -3.17 -14.28
C GLY A 105 -9.33 -1.92 -13.61
N GLU A 106 -10.53 -2.07 -13.05
CA GLU A 106 -11.25 -0.96 -12.40
C GLU A 106 -10.44 -0.37 -11.23
N PHE A 107 -9.87 -1.22 -10.38
CA PHE A 107 -8.98 -0.82 -9.30
C PHE A 107 -7.73 -0.07 -9.79
N HIS A 108 -7.17 -0.48 -10.93
CA HIS A 108 -6.01 0.20 -11.52
C HIS A 108 -6.37 1.63 -11.94
N LYS A 109 -7.56 1.83 -12.54
CA LYS A 109 -8.04 3.17 -12.91
C LYS A 109 -8.23 4.06 -11.68
N GLN A 110 -8.86 3.54 -10.62
CA GLN A 110 -9.06 4.28 -9.37
C GLN A 110 -7.74 4.68 -8.69
N ILE A 111 -6.72 3.81 -8.74
CA ILE A 111 -5.37 4.13 -8.24
C ILE A 111 -4.70 5.19 -9.12
N CYS A 112 -4.82 5.08 -10.44
CA CYS A 112 -4.31 6.10 -11.38
C CYS A 112 -4.95 7.47 -11.13
N ASP A 113 -6.26 7.52 -10.87
CA ASP A 113 -6.96 8.77 -10.53
C ASP A 113 -6.46 9.36 -9.22
N ALA A 114 -6.40 8.54 -8.17
CA ALA A 114 -5.87 8.98 -6.88
C ALA A 114 -4.39 9.43 -6.97
N TYR A 115 -3.61 8.81 -7.86
CA TYR A 115 -2.23 9.21 -8.09
C TYR A 115 -2.14 10.52 -8.88
N ALA A 116 -3.01 10.71 -9.87
CA ALA A 116 -3.09 11.95 -10.61
C ALA A 116 -3.43 13.14 -9.71
N ASP A 117 -4.40 12.97 -8.81
CA ASP A 117 -4.78 14.01 -7.84
C ASP A 117 -3.60 14.38 -6.93
N HIS A 118 -2.86 13.39 -6.42
CA HIS A 118 -1.64 13.62 -5.65
C HIS A 118 -0.53 14.31 -6.48
N LEU A 119 -0.38 13.97 -7.76
CA LEU A 119 0.59 14.62 -8.65
C LEU A 119 0.20 16.08 -8.93
N LEU A 120 -1.09 16.39 -9.04
CA LEU A 120 -1.58 17.77 -9.19
C LEU A 120 -1.27 18.63 -7.96
N GLU A 121 -1.43 18.08 -6.75
CA GLU A 121 -1.06 18.75 -5.50
C GLU A 121 0.44 19.07 -5.44
N ASN A 122 1.27 18.23 -6.07
CA ASN A 122 2.73 18.41 -6.16
C ASN A 122 3.17 19.21 -7.40
N HIS A 123 2.24 19.81 -8.15
CA HIS A 123 2.51 20.57 -9.37
C HIS A 123 3.12 19.76 -10.54
N CYS A 124 3.07 18.43 -10.48
CA CYS A 124 3.49 17.52 -11.56
C CYS A 124 2.35 17.34 -12.58
N TYR A 125 2.05 18.41 -13.32
CA TYR A 125 0.86 18.49 -14.19
C TYR A 125 0.90 17.52 -15.37
N GLU A 126 2.08 17.28 -15.95
CA GLU A 126 2.22 16.40 -17.11
C GLU A 126 2.02 14.93 -16.74
N GLU A 127 2.65 14.49 -15.65
CA GLU A 127 2.49 13.14 -15.11
C GLU A 127 1.06 12.88 -14.64
N ALA A 128 0.43 13.87 -14.00
CA ALA A 128 -0.97 13.79 -13.61
C ALA A 128 -1.90 13.58 -14.82
N ALA A 129 -1.66 14.32 -15.92
CA ALA A 129 -2.41 14.18 -17.15
C ALA A 129 -2.23 12.81 -17.80
N ILE A 130 -1.01 12.25 -17.76
CA ILE A 130 -0.74 10.89 -18.24
C ILE A 130 -1.53 9.86 -17.41
N MET A 131 -1.56 9.99 -16.08
CA MET A 131 -2.31 9.09 -15.22
C MET A 131 -3.82 9.19 -15.45
N GLN A 132 -4.36 10.39 -15.62
CA GLN A 132 -5.77 10.63 -15.97
C GLN A 132 -6.14 10.05 -17.34
N LYS A 133 -5.21 10.05 -18.29
CA LYS A 133 -5.41 9.39 -19.58
C LYS A 133 -5.51 7.86 -19.42
N ILE A 134 -4.71 7.27 -18.55
CA ILE A 134 -4.72 5.82 -18.27
C ILE A 134 -6.02 5.41 -17.58
N SER A 135 -6.58 6.25 -16.72
CA SER A 135 -7.89 6.02 -16.09
C SER A 135 -9.09 6.37 -16.99
N HIS A 136 -8.86 6.79 -18.24
CA HIS A 136 -9.87 7.24 -19.22
C HIS A 136 -10.62 8.53 -18.82
N ASN A 137 -10.08 9.32 -17.89
CA ASN A 137 -10.61 10.63 -17.52
C ASN A 137 -10.04 11.73 -18.42
N PHE A 138 -10.40 11.68 -19.70
CA PHE A 138 -9.82 12.53 -20.74
C PHE A 138 -10.08 14.04 -20.52
N GLU A 139 -11.24 14.43 -19.99
CA GLU A 139 -11.55 15.83 -19.68
C GLU A 139 -10.59 16.41 -18.63
N LYS A 140 -10.34 15.65 -17.55
CA LYS A 140 -9.36 16.04 -16.53
C LYS A 140 -7.95 16.08 -17.11
N ALA A 141 -7.60 15.10 -17.95
CA ALA A 141 -6.30 15.04 -18.61
C ALA A 141 -6.04 16.28 -19.49
N ILE A 142 -7.03 16.74 -20.25
CA ILE A 142 -6.93 17.98 -21.06
C ILE A 142 -6.59 19.18 -20.17
N ASN A 143 -7.33 19.37 -19.07
CA ASN A 143 -7.09 20.47 -18.14
C ASN A 143 -5.68 20.41 -17.52
N SER A 144 -5.21 19.21 -17.18
CA SER A 144 -3.88 18.99 -16.64
C SER A 144 -2.78 19.24 -17.70
N PHE A 145 -2.95 18.78 -18.95
CA PHE A 145 -2.02 19.09 -20.05
C PHE A 145 -1.97 20.57 -20.41
N GLN A 146 -3.11 21.28 -20.32
CA GLN A 146 -3.15 22.73 -20.47
C GLN A 146 -2.32 23.43 -19.40
N LYS A 147 -2.47 23.03 -18.13
CA LYS A 147 -1.65 23.56 -17.02
C LYS A 147 -0.16 23.25 -17.19
N ALA A 148 0.17 22.09 -17.76
CA ALA A 148 1.55 21.72 -18.09
C ALA A 148 2.11 22.47 -19.31
N GLY A 149 1.30 23.21 -20.07
CA GLY A 149 1.71 23.87 -21.32
C GLY A 149 1.91 22.91 -22.50
N ASN A 150 1.50 21.64 -22.38
CA ASN A 150 1.66 20.64 -23.44
C ASN A 150 0.51 20.69 -24.45
N TRP A 151 0.47 21.78 -25.22
CA TRP A 151 -0.58 22.06 -26.21
C TRP A 151 -0.80 20.94 -27.23
N ARG A 152 0.26 20.20 -27.59
CA ARG A 152 0.17 19.09 -28.55
C ARG A 152 -0.69 17.96 -28.01
N GLN A 153 -0.46 17.52 -26.78
CA GLN A 153 -1.26 16.47 -26.15
C GLN A 153 -2.70 16.95 -25.90
N THR A 154 -2.88 18.21 -25.50
CA THR A 154 -4.20 18.82 -25.36
C THR A 154 -5.02 18.76 -26.64
N LEU A 155 -4.46 19.21 -27.78
CA LEU A 155 -5.17 19.21 -29.07
C LEU A 155 -5.46 17.80 -29.58
N MET A 156 -4.53 16.86 -29.39
CA MET A 156 -4.74 15.46 -29.75
C MET A 156 -5.93 14.87 -28.98
N LEU A 157 -5.95 15.05 -27.65
CA LEU A 157 -7.05 14.55 -26.82
C LEU A 157 -8.38 15.25 -27.09
N ALA A 158 -8.38 16.56 -27.34
CA ALA A 158 -9.58 17.31 -27.67
C ALA A 158 -10.20 16.81 -28.99
N LYS A 159 -9.37 16.53 -29.99
CA LYS A 159 -9.80 15.95 -31.26
C LYS A 159 -10.43 14.56 -31.06
N ASP A 160 -9.79 13.71 -30.26
CA ASP A 160 -10.27 12.35 -29.99
C ASP A 160 -11.63 12.35 -29.26
N LEU A 161 -11.94 13.42 -28.52
CA LEU A 161 -13.21 13.65 -27.84
C LEU A 161 -14.29 14.33 -28.69
N ASN A 162 -14.06 14.59 -29.98
CA ASN A 162 -14.96 15.31 -30.90
C ASN A 162 -15.37 16.71 -30.40
N TYR A 163 -14.45 17.45 -29.77
CA TYR A 163 -14.59 18.90 -29.60
C TYR A 163 -14.35 19.65 -30.92
#